data_AF-A0AA38L4L3-F1
#
_entry.id   AF-A0AA38L4L3-F1
#
_cell.length_a   1.000
_cell.length_b   1.000
_cell.length_c   1.000
_cell.angle_alpha   90.00
_cell.angle_beta   90.00
_cell.angle_gamma   90.00
#
_symmetry.space_group_name_H-M   'P 1'
#
loop_
_entity.id
_entity.type
_entity.pdbx_description
1 polymer ?
#
loop_
_entity_poly.entity_id
_entity_poly.type
_entity_poly.pdbx_seq_one_letter_code
_entity_poly.pdbx_strand_id
1 'polypeptide(L)'
;FVEKILRVQPEVSCIFTLIRAKNLQSAQARLQNQVISSKLFRVLREIHRGNSYEEFMAQKVMPVVGDVALDGLGIEQSVKDQLCAKINIVVNAAATTSFYERCVHGFHHLAVESTMDGLLILFSITCRYDIAMKVNVLGSYVNVGNTGIVREDVLRMGESAAIVPSDIESECYLIRKTLKEFRLFSDVHWSEEEEAKYMKELGLE
;
A
#
# COMPACT_ATOMS: atom_id res chain seq x y z
N PHE A 1 -5.34 -7.13 10.61
CA PHE A 1 -5.01 -6.09 11.62
C PHE A 1 -6.23 -5.27 12.03
N VAL A 2 -6.98 -4.65 11.10
CA VAL A 2 -8.17 -3.81 11.40
C VAL A 2 -9.20 -4.49 12.32
N GLU A 3 -9.65 -5.72 12.00
CA GLU A 3 -10.61 -6.47 12.85
C GLU A 3 -10.15 -6.55 14.31
N LYS A 4 -8.89 -6.88 14.52
CA LYS A 4 -8.33 -7.08 15.86
C LYS A 4 -8.35 -5.78 16.64
N ILE A 5 -7.98 -4.65 16.03
CA ILE A 5 -8.03 -3.33 16.67
C ILE A 5 -9.45 -3.03 17.10
N LEU A 6 -10.41 -3.09 16.17
CA LEU A 6 -11.80 -2.74 16.47
C LEU A 6 -12.40 -3.62 17.58
N ARG A 7 -11.92 -4.85 17.72
CA ARG A 7 -12.37 -5.76 18.76
C ARG A 7 -11.73 -5.55 20.13
N VAL A 8 -10.45 -5.15 20.19
CA VAL A 8 -9.70 -5.09 21.46
C VAL A 8 -9.37 -3.68 21.93
N GLN A 9 -9.56 -2.68 21.07
CA GLN A 9 -9.27 -1.27 21.35
C GLN A 9 -10.53 -0.42 21.08
N PRO A 10 -11.54 -0.47 21.97
CA PRO A 10 -12.81 0.23 21.75
C PRO A 10 -12.67 1.76 21.69
N GLU A 11 -11.62 2.31 22.31
CA GLU A 11 -11.29 3.73 22.36
C GLU A 11 -10.82 4.31 21.03
N VAL A 12 -10.43 3.47 20.06
CA VAL A 12 -10.08 3.95 18.72
C VAL A 12 -11.31 4.62 18.11
N SER A 13 -11.22 5.92 17.86
CA SER A 13 -12.33 6.74 17.37
C SER A 13 -12.72 6.35 15.96
N CYS A 14 -11.74 6.30 15.04
CA CYS A 14 -11.93 5.99 13.63
C CYS A 14 -10.62 5.46 13.01
N ILE A 15 -10.75 4.57 12.04
CA ILE A 15 -9.67 4.06 11.19
C ILE A 15 -9.90 4.60 9.78
N PHE A 16 -9.04 5.52 9.35
CA PHE A 16 -8.98 5.97 7.96
C PHE A 16 -8.23 4.94 7.12
N THR A 17 -8.90 4.39 6.10
CA THR A 17 -8.34 3.35 5.23
C THR A 17 -8.09 3.94 3.86
N LEU A 18 -6.83 3.99 3.43
CA LEU A 18 -6.47 4.39 2.07
C LEU A 18 -6.94 3.33 1.07
N ILE A 19 -7.72 3.71 0.08
CA ILE A 19 -8.30 2.82 -0.92
C ILE A 19 -8.08 3.40 -2.31
N ARG A 20 -7.39 2.62 -3.16
CA ARG A 20 -7.28 2.91 -4.60
C ARG A 20 -8.64 2.78 -5.27
N ALA A 21 -9.19 3.91 -5.73
CA ALA A 21 -10.48 4.01 -6.38
C ALA A 21 -10.58 5.30 -7.21
N LYS A 22 -11.54 5.35 -8.15
CA LYS A 22 -11.76 6.55 -9.00
C LYS A 22 -12.37 7.73 -8.22
N ASN A 23 -13.21 7.44 -7.24
CA ASN A 23 -13.93 8.43 -6.45
C ASN A 23 -14.35 7.83 -5.10
N LEU A 24 -14.89 8.67 -4.22
CA LEU A 24 -15.30 8.27 -2.86
C LEU A 24 -16.37 7.18 -2.88
N GLN A 25 -17.34 7.25 -3.79
CA GLN A 25 -18.40 6.25 -3.92
C GLN A 25 -17.82 4.87 -4.27
N SER A 26 -16.85 4.83 -5.19
CA SER A 26 -16.14 3.60 -5.56
C SER A 26 -15.30 3.06 -4.39
N ALA A 27 -14.67 3.94 -3.62
CA ALA A 27 -13.93 3.56 -2.42
C ALA A 27 -14.85 3.00 -1.33
N GLN A 28 -16.02 3.61 -1.11
CA GLN A 28 -17.03 3.11 -0.18
C GLN A 28 -17.56 1.74 -0.59
N ALA A 29 -17.89 1.55 -1.87
CA ALA A 29 -18.31 0.25 -2.39
C ALA A 29 -17.23 -0.81 -2.20
N ARG A 30 -15.96 -0.46 -2.47
CA ARG A 30 -14.81 -1.36 -2.25
C ARG A 30 -14.63 -1.69 -0.77
N LEU A 31 -14.74 -0.72 0.12
CA LEU A 31 -14.68 -0.93 1.57
C LEU A 31 -15.80 -1.88 2.04
N GLN A 32 -17.02 -1.66 1.57
CA GLN A 32 -18.17 -2.49 1.92
C GLN A 32 -17.98 -3.94 1.47
N ASN A 33 -17.55 -4.13 0.22
CA ASN A 33 -17.45 -5.45 -0.39
C ASN A 33 -16.22 -6.23 0.11
N GLN A 34 -15.07 -5.58 0.25
CA GLN A 34 -13.80 -6.26 0.55
C GLN A 34 -13.49 -6.32 2.05
N VAL A 35 -13.98 -5.37 2.85
CA VAL A 35 -13.65 -5.27 4.28
C VAL A 35 -14.87 -5.62 5.12
N ILE A 36 -15.95 -4.84 5.03
CA ILE A 36 -17.11 -4.95 5.92
C ILE A 36 -17.82 -6.30 5.75
N SER A 37 -17.99 -6.74 4.50
CA SER A 37 -18.60 -8.04 4.16
C SER A 37 -17.67 -9.24 4.34
N SER A 38 -16.38 -9.02 4.62
CA SER A 38 -15.39 -10.10 4.70
C SER A 38 -15.67 -11.05 5.86
N LYS A 39 -15.50 -12.36 5.64
CA LYS A 39 -15.62 -13.41 6.68
C LYS A 39 -14.66 -13.20 7.85
N LEU A 40 -13.56 -12.45 7.65
CA LEU A 40 -12.61 -12.08 8.71
C LEU A 40 -13.29 -11.36 9.88
N PHE A 41 -14.30 -10.53 9.59
CA PHE A 41 -15.04 -9.75 10.60
C PHE A 41 -16.18 -10.52 11.28
N ARG A 42 -16.23 -11.86 11.15
CA ARG A 42 -17.31 -12.67 11.75
C ARG A 42 -17.42 -12.45 13.26
N VAL A 43 -16.30 -12.39 13.97
CA VAL A 43 -16.31 -12.20 15.44
C VAL A 43 -16.91 -10.85 15.81
N LEU A 44 -16.52 -9.77 15.12
CA LEU A 44 -17.14 -8.45 15.31
C LEU A 44 -18.63 -8.45 14.98
N ARG A 45 -19.05 -9.12 13.90
CA ARG A 45 -20.48 -9.30 13.58
C ARG A 45 -21.23 -10.04 14.69
N GLU A 46 -20.60 -11.01 15.34
CA GLU A 46 -21.20 -11.75 16.46
C GLU A 46 -21.31 -10.91 17.73
N ILE A 47 -20.33 -10.05 17.99
CA ILE A 47 -20.35 -9.09 19.11
C ILE A 47 -21.43 -8.03 18.90
N HIS A 48 -21.59 -7.54 17.68
CA HIS A 48 -22.54 -6.48 17.30
C HIS A 48 -23.79 -7.03 16.59
N ARG A 49 -24.31 -8.20 16.99
CA ARG A 49 -25.51 -8.79 16.33
C ARG A 49 -26.71 -7.84 16.38
N GLY A 50 -27.41 -7.71 15.23
CA GLY A 50 -28.52 -6.77 14.97
C GLY A 50 -28.17 -5.81 13.82
N ASN A 51 -29.00 -4.81 13.51
CA ASN A 51 -28.67 -3.73 12.55
C ASN A 51 -27.44 -2.88 12.96
N SER A 52 -26.76 -3.23 14.04
CA SER A 52 -25.71 -2.44 14.68
C SER A 52 -24.30 -2.69 14.14
N TYR A 53 -24.04 -3.79 13.42
CA TYR A 53 -22.69 -4.05 12.88
C TYR A 53 -22.32 -3.10 11.74
N GLU A 54 -23.17 -2.95 10.74
CA GLU A 54 -22.93 -2.07 9.61
C GLU A 54 -22.83 -0.61 10.06
N GLU A 55 -23.69 -0.20 10.99
CA GLU A 55 -23.62 1.13 11.63
C GLU A 55 -22.32 1.33 12.40
N PHE A 56 -21.92 0.34 13.21
CA PHE A 56 -20.64 0.37 13.93
C PHE A 56 -19.46 0.49 12.96
N MET A 57 -19.44 -0.31 11.89
CA MET A 57 -18.37 -0.26 10.89
C MET A 57 -18.34 1.08 10.15
N ALA A 58 -19.51 1.64 9.81
CA ALA A 58 -19.61 2.95 9.16
C ALA A 58 -19.10 4.10 10.05
N GLN A 59 -19.25 3.98 11.38
CA GLN A 59 -18.70 4.93 12.34
C GLN A 59 -17.19 4.75 12.56
N LYS A 60 -16.70 3.51 12.52
CA LYS A 60 -15.32 3.17 12.89
C LYS A 60 -14.35 3.12 11.73
N VAL A 61 -14.80 2.95 10.49
CA VAL A 61 -13.92 2.76 9.33
C VAL A 61 -14.36 3.68 8.19
N MET A 62 -13.48 4.62 7.84
CA MET A 62 -13.73 5.58 6.76
C MET A 62 -12.76 5.38 5.59
N PRO A 63 -13.26 5.31 4.34
CA PRO A 63 -12.40 5.22 3.18
C PRO A 63 -11.80 6.59 2.86
N VAL A 64 -10.52 6.59 2.47
CA VAL A 64 -9.82 7.73 1.90
C VAL A 64 -9.37 7.33 0.50
N VAL A 65 -9.77 8.08 -0.52
CA VAL A 65 -9.34 7.80 -1.89
C VAL A 65 -7.87 8.19 -2.01
N GLY A 66 -7.06 7.26 -2.47
CA GLY A 66 -5.65 7.52 -2.77
C GLY A 66 -4.88 6.26 -3.13
N ASP A 67 -3.62 6.44 -3.45
CA ASP A 67 -2.71 5.41 -3.92
C ASP A 67 -1.31 5.66 -3.38
N VAL A 68 -0.71 4.63 -2.79
CA VAL A 68 0.65 4.72 -2.23
C VAL A 68 1.72 4.96 -3.29
N ALA A 69 1.43 4.62 -4.54
CA ALA A 69 2.33 4.82 -5.68
C ALA A 69 2.31 6.26 -6.23
N LEU A 70 1.43 7.13 -5.72
CA LEU A 70 1.31 8.51 -6.19
C LEU A 70 1.93 9.49 -5.19
N ASP A 71 2.51 10.57 -5.72
CA ASP A 71 2.99 11.69 -4.93
C ASP A 71 1.89 12.21 -4.01
N GLY A 72 2.24 12.39 -2.73
CA GLY A 72 1.26 12.80 -1.74
C GLY A 72 0.10 11.79 -1.55
N LEU A 73 0.30 10.50 -1.83
CA LEU A 73 -0.69 9.43 -1.78
C LEU A 73 -1.86 9.64 -2.76
N GLY A 74 -1.75 10.56 -3.72
CA GLY A 74 -2.87 10.98 -4.57
C GLY A 74 -4.03 11.63 -3.81
N ILE A 75 -3.79 12.06 -2.56
CA ILE A 75 -4.80 12.72 -1.72
C ILE A 75 -4.72 14.24 -1.92
N GLU A 76 -5.87 14.88 -2.11
CA GLU A 76 -5.98 16.34 -2.19
C GLU A 76 -5.44 17.02 -0.93
N GLN A 77 -4.78 18.17 -1.09
CA GLN A 77 -4.17 18.89 0.04
C GLN A 77 -5.18 19.26 1.14
N SER A 78 -6.40 19.67 0.77
CA SER A 78 -7.47 19.99 1.71
C SER A 78 -7.87 18.81 2.60
N VAL A 79 -7.90 17.60 2.02
CA VAL A 79 -8.20 16.35 2.73
C VAL A 79 -7.02 15.95 3.62
N LYS A 80 -5.78 16.11 3.14
CA LYS A 80 -4.58 15.88 3.96
C LYS A 80 -4.61 16.73 5.22
N ASP A 81 -4.87 18.03 5.10
CA ASP A 81 -4.90 18.94 6.25
C ASP A 81 -5.95 18.51 7.30
N GLN A 82 -7.11 18.02 6.86
CA GLN A 82 -8.14 17.47 7.77
C GLN A 82 -7.70 16.17 8.43
N LEU A 83 -7.01 15.29 7.71
CA LEU A 83 -6.48 14.03 8.23
C LEU A 83 -5.36 14.29 9.23
N CYS A 84 -4.45 15.23 8.97
CA CYS A 84 -3.37 15.63 9.88
C CYS A 84 -3.87 16.05 11.26
N ALA A 85 -5.05 16.68 11.32
CA ALA A 85 -5.66 17.12 12.59
C ALA A 85 -6.32 15.98 13.38
N LYS A 86 -6.58 14.83 12.76
CA LYS A 86 -7.35 13.72 13.34
C LYS A 86 -6.55 12.43 13.54
N ILE A 87 -5.43 12.29 12.83
CA ILE A 87 -4.60 11.07 12.84
C ILE A 87 -3.57 11.15 13.96
N ASN A 88 -3.63 10.17 14.87
CA ASN A 88 -2.63 10.01 15.94
C ASN A 88 -1.58 8.93 15.63
N ILE A 89 -1.92 7.96 14.79
CA ILE A 89 -1.10 6.80 14.45
C ILE A 89 -1.26 6.53 12.97
N VAL A 90 -0.14 6.26 12.28
CA VAL A 90 -0.18 5.78 10.90
C VAL A 90 0.45 4.40 10.83
N VAL A 91 -0.28 3.49 10.17
CA VAL A 91 0.15 2.12 9.91
C VAL A 91 0.22 1.93 8.40
N ASN A 92 1.42 1.68 7.88
CA ASN A 92 1.62 1.30 6.49
C ASN A 92 1.73 -0.22 6.38
N ALA A 93 0.72 -0.81 5.75
CA ALA A 93 0.66 -2.24 5.42
C ALA A 93 0.28 -2.47 3.95
N ALA A 94 0.30 -1.42 3.13
CA ALA A 94 0.02 -1.53 1.71
C ALA A 94 1.25 -2.10 1.01
N ALA A 95 1.04 -3.19 0.26
CA ALA A 95 2.07 -3.81 -0.56
C ALA A 95 1.40 -4.48 -1.76
N THR A 96 2.12 -4.58 -2.87
CA THR A 96 1.73 -5.48 -3.95
C THR A 96 2.20 -6.90 -3.61
N THR A 97 1.33 -7.88 -3.81
CA THR A 97 1.66 -9.30 -3.58
C THR A 97 1.69 -10.07 -4.90
N SER A 98 2.05 -9.40 -5.99
CA SER A 98 2.17 -10.01 -7.31
C SER A 98 3.47 -10.81 -7.38
N PHE A 99 3.36 -12.09 -7.70
CA PHE A 99 4.52 -12.97 -7.90
C PHE A 99 5.09 -12.90 -9.33
N TYR A 100 4.48 -12.08 -10.20
CA TYR A 100 4.90 -11.89 -11.59
C TYR A 100 5.81 -10.67 -11.77
N GLU A 101 6.00 -9.88 -10.71
CA GLU A 101 6.93 -8.77 -10.71
C GLU A 101 8.37 -9.30 -10.85
N ARG A 102 9.16 -8.72 -11.77
CA ARG A 102 10.60 -8.98 -11.79
C ARG A 102 11.14 -8.55 -10.42
N CYS A 103 11.82 -9.47 -9.73
CA CYS A 103 12.20 -9.39 -8.31
C CYS A 103 12.90 -8.09 -7.90
N VAL A 104 13.44 -7.32 -8.84
CA VAL A 104 14.14 -6.07 -8.56
C VAL A 104 13.22 -4.84 -8.73
N HIS A 105 12.21 -4.87 -9.62
CA HIS A 105 11.37 -3.70 -9.90
C HIS A 105 10.14 -3.58 -8.99
N GLY A 106 9.41 -4.68 -8.77
CA GLY A 106 8.25 -4.68 -7.88
C GLY A 106 8.63 -4.44 -6.41
N PHE A 107 9.75 -5.02 -5.98
CA PHE A 107 10.25 -4.83 -4.62
C PHE A 107 10.88 -3.46 -4.38
N HIS A 108 11.60 -2.85 -5.33
CA HIS A 108 12.20 -1.53 -5.10
C HIS A 108 11.27 -0.36 -5.48
N HIS A 109 10.63 -0.37 -6.64
CA HIS A 109 9.83 0.77 -7.08
C HIS A 109 8.51 0.86 -6.29
N LEU A 110 7.85 -0.27 -6.01
CA LEU A 110 6.64 -0.26 -5.18
C LEU A 110 6.95 -0.45 -3.69
N ALA A 111 7.89 -1.30 -3.29
CA ALA A 111 8.14 -1.52 -1.86
C ALA A 111 9.26 -0.64 -1.26
N VAL A 112 10.10 0.05 -2.04
CA VAL A 112 11.06 1.04 -1.51
C VAL A 112 10.62 2.46 -1.80
N GLU A 113 10.14 2.83 -3.00
CA GLU A 113 9.57 4.19 -3.20
C GLU A 113 8.22 4.32 -2.50
N SER A 114 7.24 3.42 -2.65
CA SER A 114 5.99 3.56 -1.86
C SER A 114 6.20 3.39 -0.35
N THR A 115 7.31 2.80 0.11
CA THR A 115 7.67 2.78 1.53
C THR A 115 8.41 4.05 1.93
N MET A 116 9.35 4.57 1.14
CA MET A 116 10.15 5.77 1.43
C MET A 116 9.40 7.07 1.12
N ASP A 117 8.71 7.18 0.00
CA ASP A 117 7.79 8.28 -0.34
C ASP A 117 6.49 8.15 0.44
N GLY A 118 5.96 6.93 0.64
CA GLY A 118 4.90 6.71 1.61
C GLY A 118 5.32 7.15 3.01
N LEU A 119 6.57 6.87 3.42
CA LEU A 119 7.18 7.40 4.65
C LEU A 119 7.31 8.92 4.62
N LEU A 120 7.75 9.53 3.51
CA LEU A 120 7.94 10.97 3.37
C LEU A 120 6.61 11.74 3.39
N ILE A 121 5.57 11.15 2.80
CA ILE A 121 4.21 11.69 2.80
C ILE A 121 3.54 11.43 4.14
N LEU A 122 3.72 10.25 4.74
CA LEU A 122 3.43 10.05 6.17
C LEU A 122 4.10 11.16 6.97
N PHE A 123 5.38 11.43 6.73
CA PHE A 123 6.14 12.50 7.38
C PHE A 123 5.41 13.84 7.19
N SER A 124 5.04 14.22 5.97
CA SER A 124 4.29 15.46 5.70
C SER A 124 2.92 15.55 6.37
N ILE A 125 2.21 14.42 6.50
CA ILE A 125 0.93 14.33 7.21
C ILE A 125 1.18 14.39 8.74
N THR A 126 2.30 13.85 9.20
CA THR A 126 2.68 13.77 10.61
C THR A 126 3.31 15.05 11.17
N CYS A 127 3.87 15.92 10.33
CA CYS A 127 4.71 17.04 10.79
C CYS A 127 3.97 18.18 11.53
N ARG A 128 2.65 18.10 11.75
CA ARG A 128 1.90 19.12 12.52
C ARG A 128 1.62 18.73 13.98
N TYR A 129 1.67 17.45 14.36
CA TYR A 129 1.35 16.99 15.73
C TYR A 129 2.15 15.74 16.12
N ASP A 130 2.38 15.56 17.43
CA ASP A 130 3.08 14.40 18.02
C ASP A 130 2.38 13.08 17.66
N ILE A 131 2.87 12.41 16.63
CA ILE A 131 2.42 11.05 16.31
C ILE A 131 3.15 10.05 17.19
N ALA A 132 2.36 9.30 17.95
CA ALA A 132 2.85 8.42 18.98
C ALA A 132 3.54 7.16 18.43
N MET A 133 3.20 6.73 17.20
CA MET A 133 3.68 5.46 16.65
C MET A 133 3.60 5.38 15.12
N LYS A 134 4.64 4.81 14.50
CA LYS A 134 4.71 4.44 13.08
C LYS A 134 4.96 2.93 12.97
N VAL A 135 4.16 2.22 12.17
CA VAL A 135 4.31 0.77 11.95
C VAL A 135 4.37 0.49 10.45
N ASN A 136 5.45 -0.13 9.99
CA ASN A 136 5.64 -0.59 8.61
C ASN A 136 5.68 -2.11 8.57
N VAL A 137 4.85 -2.71 7.73
CA VAL A 137 4.84 -4.17 7.50
C VAL A 137 5.63 -4.48 6.24
N LEU A 138 6.73 -5.23 6.36
CA LEU A 138 7.56 -5.68 5.23
C LEU A 138 7.28 -7.16 4.90
N GLY A 139 7.44 -7.53 3.63
CA GLY A 139 7.21 -8.88 3.12
C GLY A 139 8.41 -9.83 3.32
N SER A 140 8.15 -11.15 3.32
CA SER A 140 9.08 -12.23 3.69
C SER A 140 10.15 -12.60 2.65
N TYR A 141 10.40 -11.76 1.64
CA TYR A 141 11.35 -12.04 0.54
C TYR A 141 12.69 -11.30 0.67
N VAL A 142 13.06 -10.89 1.88
CA VAL A 142 14.38 -10.26 2.14
C VAL A 142 15.53 -11.27 2.20
N ASN A 143 15.26 -12.57 2.01
CA ASN A 143 16.24 -13.65 2.19
C ASN A 143 16.31 -14.63 1.00
N VAL A 144 16.10 -14.13 -0.22
CA VAL A 144 16.13 -14.95 -1.43
C VAL A 144 17.55 -15.47 -1.66
N GLY A 145 17.73 -16.79 -1.56
CA GLY A 145 19.00 -17.48 -1.81
C GLY A 145 19.66 -18.11 -0.58
N ASN A 146 19.22 -17.77 0.64
CA ASN A 146 19.76 -18.38 1.85
C ASN A 146 18.99 -19.64 2.24
N THR A 147 19.72 -20.75 2.41
CA THR A 147 19.15 -22.04 2.84
C THR A 147 19.61 -22.38 4.25
N GLY A 148 18.71 -22.97 5.06
CA GLY A 148 19.02 -23.40 6.44
C GLY A 148 18.52 -22.42 7.50
N ILE A 149 19.12 -22.46 8.69
CA ILE A 149 18.77 -21.55 9.79
C ILE A 149 19.36 -20.17 9.47
N VAL A 150 18.51 -19.21 9.12
CA VAL A 150 18.94 -17.84 8.87
C VAL A 150 18.74 -16.99 10.11
N ARG A 151 19.80 -16.31 10.54
CA ARG A 151 19.77 -15.40 11.68
C ARG A 151 19.19 -14.06 11.24
N GLU A 152 18.34 -13.46 12.07
CA GLU A 152 17.92 -12.07 11.86
C GLU A 152 19.08 -11.15 12.23
N ASP A 153 19.74 -10.61 11.20
CA ASP A 153 20.79 -9.59 11.34
C ASP A 153 20.27 -8.25 10.80
N VAL A 154 20.70 -7.14 11.43
CA VAL A 154 20.30 -5.79 11.02
C VAL A 154 21.06 -5.41 9.75
N LEU A 155 20.33 -5.24 8.63
CA LEU A 155 20.88 -4.68 7.40
C LEU A 155 20.97 -3.16 7.49
N ARG A 156 22.12 -2.58 7.10
CA ARG A 156 22.27 -1.12 6.98
C ARG A 156 21.70 -0.64 5.65
N MET A 157 21.35 0.65 5.59
CA MET A 157 20.87 1.27 4.36
C MET A 157 21.91 1.09 3.24
N GLY A 158 21.50 0.48 2.12
CA GLY A 158 22.37 0.17 0.98
C GLY A 158 22.98 -1.23 0.99
N GLU A 159 22.80 -2.02 2.06
CA GLU A 159 23.19 -3.43 2.08
C GLU A 159 22.03 -4.31 1.57
N SER A 160 22.35 -5.29 0.73
CA SER A 160 21.40 -6.30 0.25
C SER A 160 21.82 -7.68 0.73
N ALA A 161 20.86 -8.46 1.23
CA ALA A 161 21.05 -9.86 1.55
C ALA A 161 20.98 -10.78 0.31
N ALA A 162 20.73 -10.22 -0.88
CA ALA A 162 20.65 -10.98 -2.12
C ALA A 162 22.05 -11.35 -2.67
N ILE A 163 22.17 -12.56 -3.22
CA ILE A 163 23.42 -13.13 -3.78
C ILE A 163 23.94 -12.33 -5.00
N VAL A 164 23.08 -11.55 -5.65
CA VAL A 164 23.43 -10.74 -6.81
C VAL A 164 23.23 -9.27 -6.45
N PRO A 165 24.27 -8.41 -6.59
CA PRO A 165 24.07 -6.97 -6.52
C PRO A 165 23.08 -6.55 -7.60
N SER A 166 21.88 -6.14 -7.22
CA SER A 166 20.96 -5.50 -8.15
C SER A 166 21.48 -4.07 -8.37
N ASP A 167 21.96 -3.78 -9.58
CA ASP A 167 22.18 -2.40 -10.02
C ASP A 167 20.81 -1.77 -10.31
N ILE A 168 20.18 -1.32 -9.23
CA ILE A 168 18.84 -0.74 -9.21
C ILE A 168 18.78 0.47 -10.16
N GLU A 169 19.83 1.28 -10.23
CA GLU A 169 19.85 2.49 -11.05
C GLU A 169 19.82 2.13 -12.54
N SER A 170 20.63 1.15 -12.95
CA SER A 170 20.61 0.63 -14.31
C SER A 170 19.28 0.00 -14.69
N GLU A 171 18.65 -0.76 -13.79
CA GLU A 171 17.32 -1.34 -14.05
C GLU A 171 16.22 -0.27 -14.15
N CYS A 172 16.21 0.71 -13.25
CA CYS A 172 15.28 1.85 -13.30
C CYS A 172 15.45 2.65 -14.59
N TYR A 173 16.70 2.85 -15.04
CA TYR A 173 16.98 3.48 -16.33
C TYR A 173 16.38 2.68 -17.50
N LEU A 174 16.61 1.36 -17.53
CA LEU A 174 16.10 0.49 -18.59
C LEU A 174 14.57 0.54 -18.66
N ILE A 175 13.89 0.47 -17.52
CA ILE A 175 12.42 0.49 -17.50
C ILE A 175 11.87 1.86 -17.89
N ARG A 176 12.45 2.96 -17.40
CA ARG A 176 12.07 4.30 -17.85
C ARG A 176 12.30 4.50 -19.34
N LYS A 177 13.39 3.94 -19.88
CA LYS A 177 13.68 3.97 -21.32
C LYS A 177 12.64 3.15 -22.10
N THR A 178 12.36 1.92 -21.69
CA THR A 178 11.37 1.04 -22.34
C THR A 178 9.96 1.63 -22.25
N LEU A 179 9.57 2.24 -21.14
CA LEU A 179 8.28 2.95 -21.00
C LEU A 179 8.21 4.19 -21.88
N LYS A 180 9.31 4.94 -22.02
CA LYS A 180 9.37 6.08 -22.96
C LYS A 180 9.26 5.60 -24.40
N GLU A 181 9.97 4.55 -24.78
CA GLU A 181 9.86 3.93 -26.10
C GLU A 181 8.43 3.45 -26.35
N PHE A 182 7.81 2.74 -25.39
CA PHE A 182 6.41 2.30 -25.46
C PHE A 182 5.44 3.47 -25.68
N ARG A 183 5.59 4.58 -24.93
CA ARG A 183 4.80 5.81 -25.10
C ARG A 183 5.12 6.60 -26.37
N LEU A 184 6.27 6.38 -27.00
CA LEU A 184 6.64 7.01 -28.27
C LEU A 184 6.11 6.21 -29.47
N PHE A 185 5.91 4.89 -29.31
CA PHE A 185 5.26 4.04 -30.31
C PHE A 185 3.72 4.08 -30.27
N SER A 186 3.12 4.86 -29.36
CA SER A 186 1.66 4.94 -29.18
C SER A 186 0.92 5.76 -30.25
N ASP A 187 1.56 6.05 -31.40
CA ASP A 187 0.83 6.39 -32.64
C ASP A 187 0.10 5.15 -33.22
N VAL A 188 0.35 3.96 -32.67
CA VAL A 188 -0.43 2.73 -32.88
C VAL A 188 -1.42 2.57 -31.72
N HIS A 189 -2.71 2.41 -32.03
CA HIS A 189 -3.75 2.21 -31.02
C HIS A 189 -3.71 0.76 -30.53
N TRP A 190 -3.09 0.52 -29.37
CA TRP A 190 -3.06 -0.80 -28.72
C TRP A 190 -4.40 -1.09 -28.02
N SER A 191 -4.78 -2.37 -27.95
CA SER A 191 -5.90 -2.81 -27.12
C SER A 191 -5.51 -2.89 -25.64
N GLU A 192 -6.47 -2.76 -24.72
CA GLU A 192 -6.24 -2.87 -23.26
C GLU A 192 -5.56 -4.20 -22.88
N GLU A 193 -5.84 -5.28 -23.61
CA GLU A 193 -5.25 -6.61 -23.37
C GLU A 193 -3.78 -6.70 -23.77
N GLU A 194 -3.38 -6.02 -24.85
CA GLU A 194 -1.99 -6.00 -25.31
C GLU A 194 -1.11 -5.14 -24.40
N GLU A 195 -1.65 -4.02 -23.93
CA GLU A 195 -0.98 -3.18 -22.93
C GLU A 195 -0.80 -3.96 -21.61
N ALA A 196 -1.85 -4.61 -21.10
CA ALA A 196 -1.77 -5.44 -19.90
C ALA A 196 -0.72 -6.55 -20.04
N LYS A 197 -0.72 -7.27 -21.17
CA LYS A 197 0.26 -8.33 -21.44
C LYS A 197 1.69 -7.79 -21.51
N TYR A 198 1.90 -6.64 -22.15
CA TYR A 198 3.21 -6.02 -22.25
C TYR A 198 3.73 -5.53 -20.89
N MET A 199 2.85 -4.89 -20.10
CA MET A 199 3.15 -4.47 -18.73
C MET A 199 3.49 -5.67 -17.84
N LYS A 200 2.79 -6.80 -18.03
CA LYS A 200 3.10 -8.06 -17.35
C LYS A 200 4.48 -8.64 -17.72
N GLU A 201 4.87 -8.59 -18.99
CA GLU A 201 6.20 -9.06 -19.44
C GLU A 201 7.34 -8.19 -18.88
N LEU A 202 7.08 -6.91 -18.64
CA LEU A 202 7.98 -5.98 -17.95
C LEU A 202 7.95 -6.12 -16.43
N GLY A 203 6.98 -6.84 -15.86
CA GLY A 203 6.79 -6.99 -14.43
C GLY A 203 6.27 -5.71 -13.75
N LEU A 204 5.45 -4.94 -14.47
CA LEU A 204 4.88 -3.64 -14.05
C LEU A 204 3.37 -3.71 -13.73
N GLU A 205 2.83 -4.93 -13.60
CA GLU A 205 1.40 -5.22 -13.40
C GLU A 205 1.08 -5.67 -11.96
#